data_AF-A0AAW2USI2-F1
#
_entry.id   AF-A0AAW2USI2-F1
#
_cell.length_a   1.000
_cell.length_b   1.000
_cell.length_c   1.000
_cell.angle_alpha   90.00
_cell.angle_beta   90.00
_cell.angle_gamma   90.00
#
_symmetry.space_group_name_H-M   'P 1'
#
loop_
_entity.id
_entity.type
_entity.pdbx_description
1 polymer ?
#
loop_
_entity_poly.entity_id
_entity_poly.type
_entity_poly.pdbx_seq_one_letter_code
_entity_poly.pdbx_strand_id
1 'polypeptide(L)'
;MAFRRLGLDVVGPMTKSSGGHLYILAAIDYFSKWAEVVPLNEVKKENVADFIRTNIIYRYGVPSLLKKVVAKSKRDWHERIGEALWAYRTTVRTPTQSTPYALVYGV
;
A
#
# COMPACT_ATOMS: atom_id res chain seq x y z
N MET A 1 -3.69 -11.46 -12.18
CA MET A 1 -2.91 -10.21 -12.39
C MET A 1 -2.48 -9.70 -11.02
N ALA A 2 -1.21 -9.89 -10.68
CA ALA A 2 -0.58 -9.45 -9.43
C ALA A 2 -0.58 -7.91 -9.31
N PHE A 3 -0.27 -7.37 -8.12
CA PHE A 3 -0.15 -5.92 -7.85
C PHE A 3 -1.45 -5.10 -7.99
N ARG A 4 -2.60 -5.71 -7.69
CA ARG A 4 -3.87 -4.96 -7.64
C ARG A 4 -4.02 -4.13 -6.38
N ARG A 5 -3.41 -4.57 -5.27
CA ARG A 5 -3.49 -3.98 -3.93
C ARG A 5 -2.15 -4.18 -3.23
N LEU A 6 -1.60 -3.10 -2.68
CA LEU A 6 -0.36 -3.10 -1.92
C LEU A 6 -0.65 -2.77 -0.46
N GLY A 7 0.02 -3.46 0.46
CA GLY A 7 0.26 -2.98 1.82
C GLY A 7 1.63 -2.33 1.85
N LEU A 8 1.73 -1.14 2.43
CA LEU A 8 3.00 -0.43 2.66
C LEU A 8 3.14 -0.25 4.16
N ASP A 9 4.30 -0.58 4.69
CA ASP A 9 4.59 -0.44 6.12
C ASP A 9 6.03 0.04 6.34
N VAL A 10 6.23 0.81 7.40
CA VAL A 10 7.54 1.34 7.79
C VAL A 10 7.88 0.82 9.17
N VAL A 11 8.98 0.08 9.28
CA VAL A 11 9.47 -0.47 10.54
C VAL A 11 10.64 0.36 11.04
N GLY A 12 10.56 0.86 12.27
CA GLY A 12 11.66 1.55 12.95
C GLY A 12 11.19 2.57 14.00
N PRO A 13 12.14 3.29 14.64
CA PRO A 13 13.58 3.24 14.41
C PRO A 13 14.25 1.98 14.98
N MET A 14 15.16 1.37 14.22
CA MET A 14 15.98 0.23 14.64
C MET A 14 17.38 0.67 15.09
N THR A 15 18.20 -0.28 15.54
CA THR A 15 19.64 -0.03 15.72
C THR A 15 20.27 0.41 14.40
N LYS A 16 21.09 1.47 14.42
CA LYS A 16 21.73 1.98 13.22
C LYS A 16 22.57 0.88 12.55
N SER A 17 22.26 0.61 11.29
CA SER A 17 23.10 -0.21 10.43
C SER A 17 24.48 0.45 10.21
N SER A 18 25.48 -0.34 9.82
CA SER A 18 26.79 0.17 9.38
C SER A 18 26.68 1.18 8.23
N GLY A 19 25.63 1.09 7.41
CA GLY A 19 25.31 2.05 6.35
C GLY A 19 24.47 3.27 6.79
N GLY A 20 24.19 3.43 8.09
CA GLY A 20 23.38 4.54 8.60
C GLY A 20 21.86 4.37 8.50
N HIS A 21 21.39 3.24 7.97
CA HIS A 21 19.96 2.94 7.85
C HIS A 21 19.32 2.66 9.22
N LEU A 22 18.14 3.24 9.44
CA LEU A 22 17.38 3.21 10.70
C LEU A 22 15.98 2.59 10.53
N TYR A 23 15.47 2.59 9.31
CA TYR A 23 14.10 2.19 9.01
C TYR A 23 14.08 1.19 7.86
N ILE A 24 13.02 0.41 7.80
CA ILE A 24 12.74 -0.52 6.72
C ILE A 24 11.39 -0.14 6.14
N LEU A 25 11.35 0.15 4.84
CA LEU A 25 10.09 0.32 4.11
C LEU A 25 9.78 -0.98 3.38
N ALA A 26 8.65 -1.58 3.71
CA ALA A 26 8.16 -2.81 3.13
C ALA A 26 6.90 -2.56 2.31
N ALA A 27 6.82 -3.15 1.12
CA ALA A 27 5.62 -3.28 0.31
C ALA A 27 5.26 -4.75 0.14
N ILE A 28 4.00 -5.11 0.36
CA ILE A 28 3.51 -6.47 0.17
C ILE A 28 2.31 -6.46 -0.79
N ASP A 29 2.39 -7.22 -1.88
CA ASP A 29 1.22 -7.47 -2.72
C ASP A 29 0.26 -8.43 -2.02
N TYR A 30 -0.98 -7.99 -1.81
CA TYR A 30 -1.96 -8.77 -1.06
C TYR A 30 -2.34 -10.09 -1.75
N PHE A 31 -2.23 -10.16 -3.08
CA PHE A 31 -2.62 -11.35 -3.85
C PHE A 31 -1.52 -12.40 -3.88
N SER A 32 -0.33 -12.04 -4.37
CA SER A 32 0.80 -12.97 -4.49
C SER A 32 1.58 -13.15 -3.20
N LYS A 33 1.35 -12.30 -2.19
CA LYS A 33 2.18 -12.19 -0.99
C LYS A 33 3.64 -11.83 -1.29
N TRP A 34 3.93 -11.34 -2.49
CA TRP A 34 5.25 -10.87 -2.87
C TRP A 34 5.63 -9.63 -2.05
N ALA A 35 6.80 -9.66 -1.41
CA ALA A 35 7.31 -8.59 -0.58
C ALA A 35 8.51 -7.90 -1.23
N GLU A 36 8.50 -6.58 -1.26
CA GLU A 36 9.65 -5.73 -1.60
C GLU A 36 10.04 -4.89 -0.39
N VAL A 37 11.33 -4.80 -0.13
CA VAL A 37 11.87 -4.17 1.08
C VAL A 37 13.05 -3.29 0.73
N VAL A 38 13.07 -2.06 1.24
CA VAL A 38 14.17 -1.11 1.05
C VAL A 38 14.58 -0.51 2.40
N PRO A 39 15.89 -0.47 2.72
CA PRO A 39 16.38 0.18 3.92
C PRO A 39 16.37 1.71 3.74
N LEU A 40 16.00 2.43 4.79
CA LEU A 40 15.92 3.88 4.81
C LEU A 40 16.72 4.46 5.97
N ASN A 41 17.48 5.52 5.69
CA ASN A 41 18.16 6.31 6.73
C ASN A 41 17.16 7.15 7.53
N GLU A 42 16.09 7.61 6.87
CA GLU A 42 15.05 8.44 7.44
C GLU A 42 13.74 8.27 6.65
N VAL A 43 12.60 8.40 7.34
CA VAL A 43 11.27 8.30 6.75
C VAL A 43 10.86 9.65 6.17
N LYS A 44 11.35 9.95 4.96
CA LYS A 44 10.96 11.16 4.20
C LYS A 44 9.96 10.82 3.11
N LYS A 45 9.07 11.77 2.79
CA LYS A 45 8.07 11.61 1.72
C LYS A 45 8.73 11.36 0.36
N GLU A 46 9.91 11.95 0.11
CA GLU A 46 10.69 11.76 -1.12
C GLU A 46 11.15 10.31 -1.25
N ASN A 47 11.71 9.73 -0.18
CA ASN A 47 12.18 8.35 -0.17
C ASN A 47 11.03 7.36 -0.40
N VAL A 48 9.88 7.60 0.22
CA VAL A 48 8.68 6.78 0.04
C VAL A 48 8.16 6.89 -1.41
N ALA A 49 8.15 8.11 -1.97
CA ALA A 49 7.72 8.33 -3.35
C ALA A 49 8.66 7.65 -4.37
N ASP A 50 9.97 7.74 -4.16
CA ASP A 50 10.96 7.09 -5.03
C ASP A 50 10.87 5.56 -4.97
N PHE A 51 10.64 5.00 -3.78
CA PHE A 51 10.35 3.57 -3.62
C PHE A 51 9.09 3.18 -4.42
N ILE A 52 7.96 3.85 -4.20
CA ILE A 52 6.71 3.52 -4.92
C ILE A 52 6.92 3.61 -6.43
N ARG A 53 7.61 4.65 -6.91
CA ARG A 53 7.86 4.85 -8.34
C ARG A 53 8.73 3.74 -8.93
N THR A 54 9.88 3.47 -8.29
CA THR A 54 10.92 2.59 -8.84
C THR A 54 10.59 1.11 -8.63
N ASN A 55 10.17 0.75 -7.41
CA ASN A 55 9.94 -0.63 -7.03
C ASN A 55 8.56 -1.13 -7.44
N ILE A 56 7.54 -0.26 -7.46
CA ILE A 56 6.16 -0.69 -7.73
C ILE A 56 5.71 -0.26 -9.13
N ILE A 57 5.70 1.04 -9.42
CA ILE A 57 5.08 1.56 -10.64
C ILE A 57 5.86 1.17 -11.90
N TYR A 58 7.18 1.36 -11.91
CA TYR A 58 7.99 1.04 -13.11
C TYR A 58 8.07 -0.45 -13.41
N ARG A 59 7.93 -1.31 -12.39
CA ARG A 59 8.03 -2.78 -12.55
C ARG A 59 6.68 -3.44 -12.85
N TYR A 60 5.62 -3.00 -12.16
CA TYR A 60 4.32 -3.69 -12.15
C TYR A 60 3.15 -2.81 -12.58
N GLY A 61 3.39 -1.51 -12.78
CA GLY A 61 2.38 -0.52 -13.11
C GLY A 61 1.64 0.03 -11.89
N VAL A 62 0.68 0.91 -12.14
CA VAL A 62 -0.10 1.58 -11.09
C VAL A 62 -1.15 0.63 -10.51
N PRO A 63 -1.21 0.45 -9.17
CA PRO A 63 -2.23 -0.38 -8.54
C PRO A 63 -3.65 0.03 -8.95
N SER A 64 -4.44 -0.96 -9.37
CA SER A 64 -5.76 -0.75 -9.98
C SER A 64 -6.76 0.01 -9.09
N LEU A 65 -6.66 -0.13 -7.77
CA LEU A 65 -7.52 0.59 -6.82
C LEU A 65 -7.23 2.10 -6.84
N LEU A 66 -5.94 2.46 -6.78
CA LEU A 66 -5.50 3.86 -6.84
C LEU A 66 -5.88 4.47 -8.19
N LYS A 67 -5.65 3.73 -9.29
CA LYS A 67 -6.03 4.17 -10.63
C LYS A 67 -7.53 4.46 -10.74
N LYS A 68 -8.40 3.64 -10.13
CA LYS A 68 -9.86 3.84 -10.17
C LYS A 68 -10.31 5.06 -9.37
N VAL A 69 -9.74 5.30 -8.18
CA VAL A 69 -10.08 6.46 -7.35
C VAL A 69 -9.63 7.75 -8.03
N VAL A 70 -8.37 7.79 -8.47
CA VAL A 70 -7.80 8.97 -9.13
C VAL A 70 -8.44 9.25 -10.50
N ALA A 71 -8.78 8.21 -11.27
CA ALA A 71 -9.42 8.41 -12.58
C ALA A 71 -10.85 8.96 -12.46
N LYS A 72 -11.60 8.58 -11.41
CA LYS A 72 -12.95 9.08 -11.16
C LYS A 72 -12.95 10.50 -10.60
N SER A 73 -11.96 10.86 -9.79
CA SER A 73 -11.89 12.14 -9.07
C SER A 73 -10.49 12.74 -9.19
N LYS A 74 -10.17 13.34 -10.35
CA LYS A 74 -8.80 13.79 -10.65
C LYS A 74 -8.31 14.93 -9.75
N ARG A 75 -9.20 15.78 -9.23
CA ARG A 75 -8.84 16.98 -8.43
C ARG A 75 -9.10 16.80 -6.92
N ASP A 76 -10.03 15.93 -6.59
CA ASP A 76 -10.64 15.69 -5.27
C ASP A 76 -10.38 14.27 -4.75
N TRP A 77 -9.48 13.51 -5.37
CA TRP A 77 -9.19 12.11 -5.00
C TRP A 77 -8.89 11.92 -3.51
N HIS A 78 -8.27 12.93 -2.88
CA HIS A 78 -7.86 12.90 -1.48
C HIS A 78 -9.04 13.01 -0.51
N GLU A 79 -10.14 13.64 -0.93
CA GLU A 79 -11.39 13.69 -0.17
C GLU A 79 -12.15 12.36 -0.32
N ARG A 80 -12.15 11.80 -1.53
CA ARG A 80 -12.87 10.55 -1.84
C ARG A 80 -12.17 9.29 -1.39
N ILE A 81 -10.91 9.38 -0.95
CA ILE A 81 -10.15 8.23 -0.48
C ILE A 81 -10.81 7.59 0.75
N GLY A 82 -11.42 8.40 1.63
CA GLY A 82 -12.16 7.93 2.80
C GLY A 82 -13.37 7.08 2.41
N GLU A 83 -14.18 7.56 1.47
CA GLU A 83 -15.34 6.82 0.94
C GLU A 83 -14.93 5.54 0.23
N ALA A 84 -13.88 5.59 -0.58
CA ALA A 84 -13.34 4.43 -1.27
C ALA A 84 -12.84 3.37 -0.29
N LEU A 85 -12.19 3.78 0.81
CA LEU A 85 -11.77 2.90 1.90
C LEU A 85 -12.96 2.32 2.65
N TRP A 86 -13.99 3.11 2.92
CA TRP A 86 -15.22 2.64 3.56
C TRP A 86 -15.89 1.56 2.72
N ALA A 87 -16.19 1.86 1.44
CA ALA A 87 -16.73 0.89 0.49
C ALA A 87 -15.83 -0.34 0.39
N TYR A 88 -14.51 -0.16 0.48
CA TYR A 88 -13.57 -1.26 0.49
C TYR A 88 -13.75 -2.18 1.72
N ARG A 89 -13.91 -1.60 2.91
CA ARG A 89 -14.06 -2.36 4.16
C ARG A 89 -15.40 -3.07 4.28
N THR A 90 -16.47 -2.51 3.70
CA THR A 90 -17.85 -2.99 3.85
C THR A 90 -18.38 -3.82 2.67
N THR A 91 -17.67 -3.87 1.53
CA THR A 91 -18.09 -4.71 0.40
C THR A 91 -17.57 -6.15 0.55
N VAL A 92 -18.48 -7.12 0.41
CA VAL A 92 -18.18 -8.56 0.43
C VAL A 92 -17.16 -8.91 -0.65
N ARG A 93 -16.16 -9.72 -0.29
CA ARG A 93 -15.11 -10.16 -1.21
C ARG A 93 -15.41 -11.56 -1.71
N THR A 94 -15.38 -11.74 -3.01
CA THR A 94 -15.62 -13.04 -3.67
C THR A 94 -14.77 -14.18 -3.11
N PRO A 95 -13.46 -14.00 -2.84
CA PRO A 95 -12.62 -15.09 -2.32
C PRO A 95 -12.94 -15.50 -0.88
N THR A 96 -13.35 -14.57 -0.02
CA THR A 96 -13.59 -14.85 1.41
C THR A 96 -15.08 -14.93 1.76
N GLN A 97 -15.96 -14.61 0.79
CA GLN A 97 -17.41 -14.42 0.96
C GLN A 97 -17.80 -13.53 2.15
N SER A 98 -16.86 -12.70 2.62
CA SER A 98 -17.00 -11.87 3.81
C SER A 98 -16.44 -10.48 3.53
N THR A 99 -16.86 -9.49 4.32
CA THR A 99 -16.32 -8.14 4.23
C THR A 99 -14.99 -8.07 4.98
N PRO A 100 -14.00 -7.27 4.53
CA PRO A 100 -12.76 -7.09 5.29
C PRO A 100 -13.02 -6.59 6.72
N TYR A 101 -14.07 -5.78 6.93
CA TYR A 101 -14.49 -5.33 8.26
C TYR A 101 -14.93 -6.50 9.15
N ALA A 102 -15.80 -7.38 8.65
CA ALA A 102 -16.25 -8.58 9.35
C ALA A 102 -15.09 -9.50 9.73
N LEU A 103 -14.10 -9.67 8.85
CA LEU A 103 -12.93 -10.50 9.14
C LEU A 103 -12.03 -9.93 10.26
N VAL A 104 -12.02 -8.61 10.44
CA VAL A 104 -11.19 -7.96 11.47
C VAL A 104 -11.93 -7.87 12.81
N TYR A 105 -13.23 -7.59 12.77
CA TYR A 105 -14.03 -7.29 13.97
C TYR A 105 -15.01 -8.40 14.38
N GLY A 106 -15.16 -9.46 13.59
CA GLY A 106 -15.98 -10.63 13.92
C GLY A 106 -17.50 -10.40 13.89
N VAL A 107 -17.96 -9.40 13.13
CA VAL A 107 -19.37 -9.02 12.97
C VAL A 107 -20.00 -9.55 11.70
#